data_AF-A0A7K5ZW94-F1
#
_entry.id   AF-A0A7K5ZW94-F1
#
_cell.length_a   1.000
_cell.length_b   1.000
_cell.length_c   1.000
_cell.angle_alpha   90.00
_cell.angle_beta   90.00
_cell.angle_gamma   90.00
#
_symmetry.space_group_name_H-M   'P 1'
#
loop_
_entity.id
_entity.type
_entity.pdbx_description
1 polymer ?
#
loop_
_entity_poly.entity_id
_entity_poly.type
_entity_poly.pdbx_seq_one_letter_code
_entity_poly.pdbx_strand_id
1 'polypeptide(L)' 'MKTVAALLLVGMLILWAELPTGSAWSCPPVRIVCALHNPPNQCYSNRQCPRFKKCCPTFCGRKCISKPPRIPV' A
#
# COMPACT_ATOMS: atom_id res chain seq x y z
N MET A 1 -7.34 8.53 -40.85
CA MET A 1 -7.00 7.20 -40.28
C MET A 1 -5.77 7.20 -39.37
N LYS A 2 -4.65 7.83 -39.73
CA LYS A 2 -3.42 7.86 -38.89
C LYS A 2 -3.60 8.61 -37.55
N THR A 3 -4.36 9.70 -37.55
CA THR A 3 -4.64 10.52 -36.36
C THR A 3 -5.53 9.81 -35.35
N VAL A 4 -6.53 9.06 -35.83
CA VAL A 4 -7.41 8.24 -34.97
C VAL A 4 -6.61 7.14 -34.29
N ALA A 5 -5.72 6.46 -35.02
CA ALA A 5 -4.84 5.45 -34.45
C ALA A 5 -3.89 6.04 -33.40
N ALA A 6 -3.30 7.21 -33.67
CA ALA A 6 -2.43 7.91 -32.71
C ALA A 6 -3.18 8.32 -31.43
N LEU A 7 -4.40 8.85 -31.55
CA LEU A 7 -5.22 9.24 -30.41
C LEU A 7 -5.64 8.04 -29.55
N LEU A 8 -5.95 6.91 -30.16
CA LEU A 8 -6.26 5.67 -29.44
C LEU A 8 -5.05 5.12 -28.68
N LEU A 9 -3.85 5.17 -29.27
CA LEU A 9 -2.62 4.74 -28.61
C LEU A 9 -2.28 5.64 -27.41
N VAL A 10 -2.38 6.96 -27.59
CA VAL A 10 -2.15 7.92 -26.50
C VAL A 10 -3.18 7.74 -25.38
N GLY A 11 -4.46 7.57 -25.72
CA GLY A 11 -5.50 7.26 -24.74
C GLY A 11 -5.22 5.98 -23.95
N MET A 12 -4.85 4.89 -24.63
CA MET A 12 -4.50 3.62 -23.98
C MET A 12 -3.27 3.74 -23.07
N LEU A 13 -2.25 4.55 -23.40
CA LEU A 13 -1.12 4.80 -22.49
C LEU A 13 -1.54 5.56 -21.22
N ILE A 14 -2.46 6.53 -21.34
CA ILE A 14 -2.95 7.30 -20.19
C ILE A 14 -3.78 6.41 -19.24
N LEU A 15 -4.59 5.50 -19.80
CA LEU A 15 -5.39 4.53 -19.03
C LEU A 15 -4.55 3.57 -18.15
N TRP A 16 -3.28 3.34 -18.48
CA TRP A 16 -2.39 2.48 -17.68
C TRP A 16 -1.62 3.23 -16.59
N ALA A 17 -1.55 4.56 -16.64
CA ALA A 17 -0.85 5.37 -15.64
C ALA A 17 -1.66 5.56 -14.34
N GLU A 18 -2.97 5.36 -14.39
CA GLU A 18 -3.92 5.69 -13.31
C GLU A 18 -4.52 4.45 -12.63
N LEU A 19 -3.72 3.42 -12.34
CA LEU A 19 -4.07 2.47 -11.28
C LEU A 19 -3.08 2.61 -10.14
N PRO A 20 -3.31 3.53 -9.18
CA PRO A 20 -2.71 3.42 -7.87
C PRO A 20 -3.26 2.14 -7.24
N THR A 21 -2.57 1.02 -7.49
CA THR A 21 -2.78 -0.26 -6.83
C THR A 21 -2.48 -0.21 -5.33
N GLY A 22 -2.10 0.96 -4.81
CA GLY A 22 -1.91 1.26 -3.41
C GLY A 22 -3.08 2.04 -2.82
N SER A 23 -3.68 1.51 -1.76
CA SER A 23 -4.69 2.21 -0.96
C SER A 23 -4.14 3.56 -0.42
N ALA A 24 -4.92 4.64 -0.46
CA ALA A 24 -4.49 6.02 -0.20
C ALA A 24 -4.21 6.37 1.29
N TRP A 25 -4.03 5.39 2.17
CA TRP A 25 -3.81 5.62 3.61
C TRP A 25 -2.40 5.23 4.04
N SER A 26 -1.85 5.88 5.07
CA SER A 26 -0.50 5.59 5.58
C SER A 26 -0.55 4.77 6.86
N CYS A 27 0.51 4.00 7.12
CA CYS A 27 0.65 3.26 8.37
C CYS A 27 0.59 4.22 9.57
N PRO A 28 -0.05 3.82 10.69
CA PRO A 28 -0.07 4.62 11.90
C PRO A 28 1.36 4.74 12.47
N PRO A 29 1.67 5.86 13.15
CA PRO A 29 2.95 6.02 13.83
C PRO A 29 3.07 5.03 14.97
N VAL A 30 4.21 4.36 15.08
CA VAL A 30 4.55 3.47 16.19
C VAL A 30 5.46 4.23 17.14
N ARG A 31 4.97 4.52 18.35
CA ARG A 31 5.73 5.31 19.35
C ARG A 31 6.56 4.45 20.31
N ILE A 32 6.21 3.17 20.44
CA ILE A 32 6.84 2.23 21.36
C ILE A 32 7.19 0.97 20.56
N VAL A 33 8.41 0.49 20.70
CA VAL A 33 8.91 -0.74 20.05
C VAL A 33 9.39 -1.74 21.09
N CYS A 34 9.26 -3.02 20.80
CA CYS A 34 9.78 -4.09 21.63
C CYS A 34 11.32 -4.08 21.65
N ALA A 35 11.92 -4.46 22.77
CA ALA A 35 13.38 -4.57 22.94
C ALA A 35 13.92 -5.88 22.34
N LEU A 36 13.65 -6.12 21.05
CA LEU A 36 14.13 -7.28 20.32
C LEU A 36 14.96 -6.84 19.13
N HIS A 37 16.20 -7.31 19.05
CA HIS A 37 17.14 -6.91 18.00
C HIS A 37 16.62 -7.24 16.59
N ASN A 38 15.98 -8.41 16.42
CA ASN A 38 15.39 -8.87 15.17
C ASN A 38 13.95 -9.33 15.41
N PRO A 39 12.97 -8.41 15.41
CA PRO A 39 11.59 -8.79 15.65
C PRO A 39 11.00 -9.54 14.45
N PRO A 40 10.13 -10.54 14.69
CA PRO A 40 9.55 -11.35 13.63
C PRO A 40 8.63 -10.52 12.75
N ASN A 41 8.87 -10.55 11.44
CA ASN A 41 8.04 -9.87 10.45
C ASN A 41 7.08 -10.87 9.79
N GLN A 42 5.78 -10.58 9.82
CA GLN A 42 4.78 -11.36 9.08
C GLN A 42 4.68 -10.95 7.61
N CYS A 43 5.24 -9.80 7.27
CA CYS A 43 5.30 -9.26 5.91
C CYS A 43 6.50 -8.32 5.77
N TYR A 44 6.93 -8.12 4.54
CA TYR A 44 7.99 -7.20 4.12
C TYR A 44 7.49 -6.17 3.10
N SER A 45 6.42 -6.48 2.37
CA SER A 45 5.82 -5.58 1.39
C SER A 45 4.29 -5.68 1.38
N ASN A 46 3.62 -4.64 0.86
CA ASN A 46 2.16 -4.62 0.71
C ASN A 46 1.64 -5.77 -0.17
N ARG A 47 2.46 -6.29 -1.09
CA ARG A 47 2.09 -7.39 -2.00
C ARG A 47 1.85 -8.71 -1.28
N GLN A 48 2.46 -8.90 -0.11
CA GLN A 48 2.27 -10.09 0.72
C GLN A 48 1.01 -10.00 1.59
N CYS A 49 0.36 -8.84 1.61
CA CYS A 49 -0.84 -8.64 2.40
C CYS A 49 -2.11 -8.97 1.59
N PRO A 50 -3.16 -9.48 2.26
CA PRO A 50 -4.48 -9.61 1.65
C PRO A 50 -5.00 -8.26 1.15
N ARG A 51 -6.00 -8.31 0.25
CA ARG A 51 -6.61 -7.12 -0.38
C ARG A 51 -6.89 -6.00 0.65
N PHE A 52 -6.60 -4.76 0.23
CA PHE A 52 -6.81 -3.52 0.97
C PHE A 52 -6.01 -3.35 2.28
N LYS A 53 -5.12 -4.28 2.64
CA LYS A 53 -4.19 -4.16 3.78
C LYS A 53 -2.82 -3.64 3.33
N LYS A 54 -2.08 -3.04 4.27
CA LYS A 54 -0.68 -2.65 4.09
C LYS A 54 0.21 -3.35 5.08
N CYS A 55 1.45 -3.61 4.68
CA CYS A 55 2.47 -4.12 5.56
C CYS A 55 3.05 -2.95 6.37
N CYS A 56 2.69 -2.88 7.65
CA CYS A 56 3.02 -1.76 8.51
C CYS A 56 3.91 -2.18 9.69
N PRO A 57 4.78 -1.28 10.19
CA PRO A 57 5.44 -1.48 11.46
C PRO A 57 4.38 -1.53 12.58
N THR A 58 4.68 -2.33 13.60
CA THR A 58 3.88 -2.45 14.83
C THR A 58 4.80 -2.33 16.04
N PHE A 59 4.27 -2.44 17.25
CA PHE A 59 5.07 -2.52 18.47
C PHE A 59 6.19 -3.57 18.37
N CYS A 60 5.97 -4.71 17.70
CA CYS A 60 7.01 -5.71 17.50
C CYS A 60 6.94 -6.30 16.10
N GLY A 61 7.85 -5.86 15.23
CA GLY A 61 7.94 -6.32 13.84
C GLY A 61 6.87 -5.71 12.93
N ARG A 62 6.61 -6.35 11.79
CA ARG A 62 5.69 -5.89 10.75
C ARG A 62 4.49 -6.82 10.59
N LYS A 63 3.31 -6.24 10.36
CA LYS A 63 2.06 -6.97 10.15
C LYS A 63 1.20 -6.33 9.05
N CYS A 64 0.34 -7.15 8.45
CA CYS A 64 -0.67 -6.68 7.51
C CYS A 64 -1.87 -6.09 8.26
N ILE A 65 -2.03 -4.77 8.22
CA ILE A 65 -3.13 -4.08 8.90
C ILE A 65 -4.05 -3.38 7.90
N SER A 66 -5.32 -3.23 8.28
CA SER A 66 -6.31 -2.43 7.55
C SER A 66 -6.16 -0.95 7.90
N LYS A 67 -6.77 -0.08 7.10
CA LYS A 67 -6.87 1.36 7.42
C LYS A 67 -7.49 1.53 8.82
N PRO A 68 -6.81 2.22 9.76
CA PRO A 68 -7.38 2.49 11.07
C PRO A 68 -8.61 3.41 10.96
N PRO A 69 -9.58 3.33 11.89
CA PRO A 69 -10.72 4.23 11.92
C PRO A 69 -10.26 5.69 12.02
N ARG A 70 -11.00 6.60 11.38
CA ARG A 70 -10.72 8.05 11.47
C ARG A 70 -11.11 8.65 12.82
N ILE A 71 -11.95 7.95 13.58
CA ILE A 71 -12.40 8.35 14.91
C ILE A 71 -11.53 7.57 15.92
N PRO A 72 -10.79 8.25 16.80
CA PRO A 72 -10.14 7.58 17.93
C PRO A 72 -11.24 7.01 18.83
N VAL A 73 -11.20 5.69 19.03
CA VAL A 73 -12.01 4.99 20.03
C VAL A 73 -11.35 5.16 21.39
#